data_AF-M5BQV3-F1
#
_entry.id   AF-M5BQV3-F1
#
_cell.length_a   1.000
_cell.length_b   1.000
_cell.length_c   1.000
_cell.angle_alpha   90.00
_cell.angle_beta   90.00
_cell.angle_gamma   90.00
#
_symmetry.space_group_name_H-M   'P 1'
#
loop_
_entity.id
_entity.type
_entity.pdbx_description
1 polymer ?
#
loop_
_entity_poly.entity_id
_entity_poly.type
_entity_poly.pdbx_seq_one_letter_code
_entity_poly.pdbx_strand_id
1 'polypeptide(L)'
;MTTPKQTRRIFLSEIPQGHITEATFKSEMADLPTPKADQVIVRVDYLSLDPAMRVWLNGDVTYVPPVRVGETVRGGGVGTVVYGNDQIKAGDVVYGTLGWAEYIAASVGALRKLDPPEGFTALDYLGSLGTTGMTAYFESSSQEKH
;
A
#
# COMPACT_ATOMS: atom_id res chain seq x y z
N MET A 1 3.07 19.14 -10.63
CA MET A 1 2.48 17.94 -11.26
C MET A 1 1.05 17.80 -10.76
N THR A 2 0.09 17.52 -11.64
CA THR A 2 -1.33 17.43 -11.28
C THR A 2 -1.61 16.03 -10.73
N THR A 3 -2.11 15.95 -9.51
CA THR A 3 -2.54 14.69 -8.88
C THR A 3 -3.69 14.07 -9.69
N PRO A 4 -3.71 12.74 -9.91
CA PRO A 4 -4.87 12.08 -10.52
C PRO A 4 -6.14 12.30 -9.67
N LYS A 5 -7.29 12.45 -10.34
CA LYS A 5 -8.59 12.61 -9.66
C LYS A 5 -9.22 11.29 -9.22
N GLN A 6 -8.75 10.18 -9.80
CA GLN A 6 -9.28 8.85 -9.55
C GLN A 6 -8.12 7.87 -9.40
N THR A 7 -8.39 6.77 -8.71
CA THR A 7 -7.49 5.63 -8.55
C THR A 7 -8.25 4.36 -8.83
N ARG A 8 -7.61 3.39 -9.48
CA ARG A 8 -8.10 2.02 -9.40
C ARG A 8 -7.84 1.48 -8.01
N ARG A 9 -8.82 0.78 -7.44
CA ARG A 9 -8.69 0.08 -6.16
C ARG A 9 -9.22 -1.34 -6.26
N ILE A 10 -8.69 -2.23 -5.45
CA ILE A 10 -9.23 -3.56 -5.18
C ILE A 10 -9.89 -3.51 -3.81
N PHE A 11 -11.15 -3.91 -3.76
CA PHE A 11 -11.98 -3.88 -2.55
C PHE A 11 -12.55 -5.27 -2.25
N LEU A 12 -12.88 -5.49 -0.99
CA LEU A 12 -13.55 -6.70 -0.55
C LEU A 12 -15.02 -6.67 -1.02
N SER A 13 -15.41 -7.55 -1.93
CA SER A 13 -16.78 -7.60 -2.46
C SER A 13 -17.70 -8.49 -1.63
N GLU A 14 -17.18 -9.51 -0.96
CA GLU A 14 -17.95 -10.39 -0.09
C GLU A 14 -17.04 -11.03 0.96
N ILE A 15 -17.62 -11.42 2.10
CA ILE A 15 -16.91 -12.21 3.10
C ILE A 15 -16.94 -13.67 2.61
N PRO A 16 -15.77 -14.29 2.31
CA PRO A 16 -15.75 -15.63 1.77
C PRO A 16 -16.22 -16.65 2.81
N GLN A 17 -17.23 -17.45 2.48
CA GLN A 17 -17.63 -18.60 3.29
C GLN A 17 -16.81 -19.83 2.88
N GLY A 18 -15.50 -19.81 3.15
CA GLY A 18 -14.58 -20.91 2.85
C GLY A 18 -13.33 -20.49 2.05
N HIS A 19 -13.21 -20.97 0.81
CA HIS A 19 -12.09 -20.59 -0.06
C HIS A 19 -12.31 -19.18 -0.64
N ILE A 20 -11.21 -18.43 -0.80
CA ILE A 20 -11.22 -17.19 -1.58
C ILE A 20 -11.55 -17.56 -3.03
N THR A 21 -12.56 -16.90 -3.58
CA THR A 21 -12.98 -17.05 -4.98
C THR A 21 -12.73 -15.74 -5.73
N GLU A 22 -12.92 -15.77 -7.05
CA GLU A 22 -12.89 -14.55 -7.88
C GLU A 22 -13.95 -13.53 -7.47
N ALA A 23 -15.01 -13.94 -6.77
CA ALA A 23 -16.04 -13.04 -6.28
C ALA A 23 -15.64 -12.30 -5.00
N THR A 24 -14.64 -12.79 -4.26
CA THR A 24 -14.19 -12.20 -2.98
C THR A 24 -13.63 -10.80 -3.15
N PHE A 25 -12.85 -10.57 -4.21
CA PHE A 25 -12.23 -9.28 -4.49
C PHE A 25 -12.67 -8.74 -5.84
N LYS A 26 -13.00 -7.46 -5.89
CA LYS A 26 -13.31 -6.76 -7.15
C LYS A 26 -12.46 -5.52 -7.29
N SER A 27 -12.32 -5.06 -8.53
CA SER A 27 -11.66 -3.79 -8.82
C SER A 27 -12.66 -2.76 -9.34
N GLU A 28 -12.45 -1.50 -8.99
CA GLU A 28 -13.21 -0.37 -9.50
C GLU A 28 -12.35 0.89 -9.58
N MET A 29 -12.85 1.89 -10.29
CA MET A 29 -12.35 3.25 -10.22
C MET A 29 -13.05 3.98 -9.07
N ALA A 30 -12.27 4.58 -8.18
CA ALA A 30 -12.76 5.38 -7.08
C ALA A 30 -12.15 6.79 -7.13
N ASP A 31 -12.85 7.77 -6.58
CA ASP A 31 -12.32 9.13 -6.47
C ASP A 31 -11.15 9.16 -5.48
N LEU A 32 -10.05 9.78 -5.90
CA LEU A 32 -8.90 10.01 -5.04
C LEU A 32 -9.15 11.30 -4.23
N PRO A 33 -9.27 11.23 -2.90
CA PRO A 33 -9.51 12.42 -2.10
C PRO A 33 -8.36 13.41 -2.26
N THR A 34 -8.69 14.71 -2.22
CA THR A 34 -7.67 15.75 -2.14
C THR A 34 -6.91 15.61 -0.82
N PRO A 35 -5.57 15.55 -0.85
CA PRO A 35 -4.78 15.34 0.35
C PRO A 35 -4.95 16.53 1.30
N LYS A 36 -5.13 16.24 2.59
CA LYS A 36 -5.05 17.24 3.67
C LYS A 36 -3.61 17.69 3.90
N ALA A 37 -3.40 18.72 4.73
CA ALA A 37 -2.07 19.27 5.01
C ALA A 37 -1.08 18.24 5.59
N ASP A 38 -1.57 17.28 6.37
CA ASP A 38 -0.81 16.19 6.98
C ASP A 38 -0.73 14.94 6.10
N GLN A 39 -1.22 15.00 4.86
CA GLN A 39 -1.29 13.88 3.94
C GLN A 39 -0.47 14.13 2.69
N VAL A 40 -0.02 13.02 2.11
CA VAL A 40 0.67 12.98 0.82
C VAL A 40 -0.07 12.02 -0.11
N ILE A 41 0.13 12.18 -1.41
CA ILE A 41 -0.33 11.20 -2.38
C ILE A 41 0.83 10.30 -2.74
N VAL A 42 0.62 9.02 -2.51
CA VAL A 42 1.58 7.95 -2.80
C VAL A 42 1.05 7.17 -4.00
N ARG A 43 1.89 7.00 -5.02
CA ARG A 43 1.69 5.97 -6.04
C ARG A 43 2.19 4.67 -5.46
N VAL A 44 1.33 3.67 -5.38
CA VAL A 44 1.69 2.36 -4.83
C VAL A 44 2.47 1.61 -5.90
N ASP A 45 3.74 1.32 -5.63
CA ASP A 45 4.61 0.62 -6.58
C ASP A 45 4.62 -0.89 -6.27
N TYR A 46 4.56 -1.26 -4.98
CA TYR A 46 4.56 -2.65 -4.51
C TYR A 46 3.62 -2.85 -3.32
N LEU A 47 2.99 -4.03 -3.26
CA LEU A 47 2.13 -4.45 -2.16
C LEU A 47 2.57 -5.81 -1.64
N SER A 48 2.57 -5.96 -0.32
CA SER A 48 2.69 -7.27 0.31
C SER A 48 1.38 -8.01 0.18
N LEU A 49 1.50 -9.29 -0.16
CA LEU A 49 0.43 -10.27 -0.24
C LEU A 49 0.55 -11.19 0.97
N ASP A 50 0.14 -10.67 2.14
CA ASP A 50 0.25 -11.43 3.38
C ASP A 50 -0.77 -12.58 3.42
N PRO A 51 -0.34 -13.83 3.75
CA PRO A 51 -1.25 -14.94 4.05
C PRO A 51 -2.25 -14.60 5.18
N ALA A 52 -1.92 -13.62 6.02
CA ALA A 52 -2.76 -13.06 7.07
C ALA A 52 -4.08 -12.46 6.55
N MET A 53 -4.17 -12.12 5.25
CA MET A 53 -5.44 -11.71 4.63
C MET A 53 -6.55 -12.76 4.79
N ARG A 54 -6.19 -14.05 4.84
CA ARG A 54 -7.18 -15.12 5.09
C ARG A 54 -7.72 -15.09 6.52
N VAL A 55 -6.94 -14.63 7.49
CA VAL A 55 -7.33 -14.51 8.90
C VAL A 55 -8.24 -13.29 9.11
N TRP A 56 -7.98 -12.18 8.42
CA TRP A 56 -8.83 -10.98 8.50
C TRP A 56 -10.23 -11.16 7.91
N LEU A 57 -10.43 -12.17 7.07
CA LEU A 57 -11.70 -12.48 6.43
C LEU A 57 -12.58 -13.44 7.25
N ASN A 58 -11.99 -14.25 8.13
CA ASN A 58 -12.73 -15.28 8.88
C ASN A 58 -13.40 -14.78 10.18
N GLY A 59 -13.23 -13.51 10.55
CA GLY A 59 -13.92 -12.93 11.72
C GLY A 59 -13.46 -13.47 13.08
N ASP A 60 -12.43 -14.32 13.12
CA ASP A 60 -11.78 -14.72 14.37
C ASP A 60 -11.06 -13.52 14.98
N VAL A 61 -11.27 -13.29 16.28
CA VAL A 61 -10.76 -12.15 17.03
C VAL A 61 -9.24 -12.07 16.89
N THR A 62 -8.79 -11.20 16.00
CA THR A 62 -7.40 -10.76 15.90
C THR A 62 -7.36 -9.26 16.12
N TYR A 63 -6.22 -8.76 16.61
CA TYR A 63 -6.01 -7.38 17.08
C TYR A 63 -6.24 -6.29 16.02
N VAL A 64 -6.50 -6.69 14.77
CA VAL A 64 -6.72 -5.82 13.61
C VAL A 64 -8.20 -5.91 13.22
N PRO A 65 -8.95 -4.78 13.14
CA PRO A 65 -10.35 -4.80 12.72
C PRO A 65 -10.51 -5.51 11.38
N PRO A 66 -11.61 -6.23 11.10
CA PRO A 66 -11.83 -6.87 9.80
C PRO A 66 -12.01 -5.81 8.69
N VAL A 67 -11.57 -6.13 7.46
CA VAL A 67 -11.90 -5.30 6.27
C VAL A 67 -13.39 -5.45 6.00
N ARG A 68 -14.13 -4.35 5.87
CA ARG A 68 -15.57 -4.43 5.58
C ARG A 68 -15.82 -4.62 4.09
N VAL A 69 -16.96 -5.22 3.74
CA VAL A 69 -17.41 -5.28 2.35
C VAL A 69 -17.53 -3.84 1.80
N GLY A 70 -16.95 -3.60 0.62
CA GLY A 70 -16.85 -2.30 -0.03
C GLY A 70 -15.58 -1.50 0.32
N GLU A 71 -14.81 -1.91 1.32
CA GLU A 71 -13.56 -1.25 1.68
C GLU A 71 -12.38 -1.74 0.84
N THR A 72 -11.46 -0.83 0.55
CA THR A 72 -10.20 -1.16 -0.11
C THR A 72 -9.46 -2.17 0.77
N VAL A 73 -8.94 -3.23 0.15
CA VAL A 73 -8.14 -4.23 0.86
C VAL A 73 -6.93 -3.54 1.47
N ARG A 74 -6.71 -3.72 2.78
CA ARG A 74 -5.54 -3.21 3.47
C ARG A 74 -4.34 -4.12 3.21
N GLY A 75 -3.17 -3.52 3.04
CA GLY A 75 -1.91 -4.23 2.86
C GLY A 75 -0.74 -3.27 3.08
N GLY A 76 0.35 -3.80 3.63
CA GLY A 76 1.62 -3.11 3.65
C GLY A 76 2.17 -2.96 2.24
N GLY A 77 2.88 -1.87 1.95
CA GLY A 77 3.42 -1.64 0.62
C GLY A 77 4.50 -0.58 0.60
N VAL A 78 5.20 -0.54 -0.53
CA VAL A 78 6.17 0.50 -0.88
C VAL A 78 5.58 1.34 -2.00
N GLY A 79 5.77 2.65 -1.91
CA GLY A 79 5.31 3.56 -2.93
C GLY A 79 6.15 4.83 -3.01
N THR A 80 5.98 5.53 -4.13
CA THR A 80 6.64 6.79 -4.43
C THR A 80 5.68 7.94 -4.20
N VAL A 81 6.09 8.95 -3.45
CA VAL A 81 5.29 10.15 -3.24
C VAL A 81 5.22 10.96 -4.53
N VAL A 82 4.01 11.16 -5.06
CA VAL A 82 3.76 11.96 -6.27
C VAL A 82 3.23 13.36 -5.94
N TYR A 83 2.70 13.55 -4.73
CA TYR A 83 2.33 14.85 -4.18
C TYR A 83 2.72 14.89 -2.70
N GLY A 84 3.77 15.64 -2.37
CA GLY A 84 4.34 15.73 -1.03
C GLY A 84 3.90 16.96 -0.24
N ASN A 85 4.40 17.07 0.99
CA ASN A 85 4.23 18.22 1.87
C ASN A 85 5.58 18.67 2.47
N ASP A 86 5.57 19.37 3.61
CA ASP A 86 6.78 19.86 4.25
C ASP A 86 7.69 18.76 4.81
N GLN A 87 7.13 17.60 5.17
CA GLN A 87 7.82 16.50 5.84
C GLN A 87 8.28 15.41 4.86
N ILE A 88 7.42 15.04 3.90
CA ILE A 88 7.75 14.05 2.85
C ILE A 88 7.57 14.70 1.49
N LYS A 89 8.63 14.72 0.69
CA LYS A 89 8.67 15.42 -0.60
C LYS A 89 8.23 14.50 -1.74
N ALA A 90 7.75 15.09 -2.82
CA ALA A 90 7.53 14.33 -4.05
C ALA A 90 8.85 13.72 -4.52
N GLY A 91 8.82 12.45 -4.94
CA GLY A 91 9.99 11.64 -5.27
C GLY A 91 10.48 10.77 -4.11
N ASP A 92 10.10 11.06 -2.86
CA ASP A 92 10.47 10.21 -1.73
C ASP A 92 9.83 8.83 -1.84
N VAL A 93 10.60 7.79 -1.52
CA VAL A 93 10.11 6.42 -1.40
C VAL A 93 9.67 6.18 0.04
N VAL A 94 8.48 5.61 0.22
CA VAL A 94 7.88 5.37 1.53
C VAL A 94 7.37 3.95 1.66
N TYR A 95 7.37 3.45 2.89
CA TYR A 95 6.70 2.22 3.29
C TYR A 95 5.57 2.53 4.27
N GLY A 96 4.45 1.84 4.14
CA GLY A 96 3.33 1.93 5.08
C GLY A 96 2.16 1.06 4.66
N THR A 97 1.01 1.25 5.32
CA THR A 97 -0.24 0.61 4.92
C THR A 97 -0.87 1.39 3.77
N LEU A 98 -0.53 1.01 2.53
CA LEU A 98 -0.94 1.73 1.32
C LEU A 98 -2.26 1.20 0.73
N GLY A 99 -2.67 -0.01 1.12
CA GLY A 99 -3.87 -0.65 0.59
C GLY A 99 -3.77 -0.99 -0.89
N TRP A 100 -4.68 -1.83 -1.38
CA TRP A 100 -4.64 -2.30 -2.76
C TRP A 100 -5.26 -1.27 -3.70
N ALA A 101 -4.51 -0.22 -4.01
CA ALA A 101 -4.89 0.84 -4.94
C ALA A 101 -3.67 1.34 -5.71
N GLU A 102 -3.88 1.97 -6.87
CA GLU A 102 -2.80 2.61 -7.63
C GLU A 102 -2.26 3.87 -6.92
N TYR A 103 -3.15 4.62 -6.28
CA TYR A 103 -2.84 5.83 -5.52
C TYR A 103 -3.60 5.86 -4.20
N ILE A 104 -2.97 6.43 -3.18
CA ILE A 104 -3.60 6.65 -1.87
C ILE A 104 -3.20 8.01 -1.30
N ALA A 105 -4.16 8.67 -0.65
CA ALA A 105 -3.88 9.76 0.28
C ALA A 105 -3.54 9.18 1.65
N ALA A 106 -2.27 9.25 2.03
CA ALA A 106 -1.76 8.68 3.27
C ALA A 106 -1.26 9.78 4.21
N SER A 107 -1.63 9.67 5.49
CA SER A 107 -1.10 10.55 6.54
C SER A 107 0.39 10.30 6.74
N VAL A 108 1.18 11.37 6.81
CA VAL A 108 2.64 11.28 6.95
C VAL A 108 3.06 10.48 8.19
N GLY A 109 2.33 10.60 9.30
CA GLY A 109 2.62 9.84 10.52
C GLY A 109 2.42 8.32 10.40
N ALA A 110 1.75 7.84 9.34
CA ALA A 110 1.56 6.43 9.04
C ALA A 110 2.59 5.89 8.02
N LEU A 111 3.51 6.74 7.56
CA LEU A 111 4.50 6.41 6.54
C LEU A 111 5.90 6.44 7.16
N ARG A 112 6.74 5.50 6.73
CA ARG A 112 8.17 5.49 6.98
C ARG A 112 8.89 5.82 5.69
N LYS A 113 9.67 6.90 5.66
CA LYS A 113 10.56 7.19 4.53
C LYS A 113 11.62 6.10 4.44
N LEU A 114 11.85 5.62 3.23
CA LEU A 114 12.93 4.72 2.89
C LEU A 114 14.03 5.54 2.21
N ASP A 115 15.25 5.43 2.71
CA ASP A 115 16.42 6.05 2.11
C ASP A 115 17.19 4.97 1.33
N PRO A 116 16.95 4.82 0.01
CA PRO A 116 17.74 3.90 -0.79
C PRO A 116 19.21 4.37 -0.83
N PRO A 117 20.18 3.44 -0.97
CA PRO A 117 21.60 3.80 -1.07
C PRO A 117 21.86 4.78 -2.21
N GLU A 118 22.91 5.59 -2.05
CA GLU A 118 23.34 6.59 -3.03
C GLU A 118 23.57 5.94 -4.41
N GLY A 119 22.92 6.46 -5.45
CA GLY A 119 22.97 5.92 -6.82
C GLY A 119 21.79 5.05 -7.24
N PHE A 120 20.82 4.80 -6.36
CA PHE A 120 19.57 4.11 -6.71
C PHE A 120 18.41 5.10 -6.85
N THR A 121 17.76 5.12 -8.00
CA THR A 121 16.48 5.79 -8.22
C THR A 121 15.34 4.76 -8.15
N ALA A 122 14.12 5.18 -7.81
CA ALA A 122 12.95 4.30 -7.82
C ALA A 122 12.72 3.59 -9.18
N LEU A 123 13.24 4.17 -10.28
CA LEU A 123 13.22 3.59 -11.62
C LEU A 123 14.22 2.44 -11.82
N ASP A 124 15.36 2.44 -11.11
CA ASP A 124 16.38 1.37 -11.20
C ASP A 124 15.88 0.04 -10.60
N TYR A 125 14.81 0.08 -9.81
CA TYR A 125 14.17 -1.08 -9.19
C TYR A 125 13.04 -1.71 -10.02
N LEU A 126 12.74 -1.16 -11.20
CA LEU A 126 11.83 -1.78 -12.19
C LEU A 126 12.54 -2.81 -13.09
N GLY A 127 13.86 -2.97 -12.94
CA GLY A 127 14.69 -3.96 -13.65
C GLY A 127 14.76 -5.34 -12.98
N SER A 128 15.67 -6.21 -13.43
CA SER A 128 15.79 -7.67 -13.19
C SER A 128 15.84 -8.18 -11.73
N LEU A 129 15.76 -7.31 -10.73
CA LEU A 129 15.61 -7.64 -9.30
C LEU A 129 14.15 -7.47 -8.81
N GLY A 130 13.22 -7.18 -9.72
CA GLY A 130 11.85 -6.77 -9.45
C GLY A 130 10.91 -7.86 -8.90
N THR A 131 9.80 -7.38 -8.35
CA THR A 131 8.62 -8.09 -7.80
C THR A 131 8.76 -8.85 -6.48
N THR A 132 9.87 -9.53 -6.20
CA THR A 132 9.97 -10.39 -4.98
C THR A 132 11.08 -9.96 -4.03
N GLY A 133 12.15 -9.33 -4.54
CA GLY A 133 13.33 -8.98 -3.76
C GLY A 133 13.11 -7.84 -2.76
N MET A 134 12.34 -6.81 -3.13
CA MET A 134 12.18 -5.62 -2.28
C MET A 134 11.18 -5.83 -1.12
N THR A 135 10.04 -6.48 -1.35
CA THR A 135 9.11 -6.81 -0.23
C THR A 135 9.82 -7.69 0.79
N ALA A 136 10.54 -8.72 0.34
CA ALA A 136 11.31 -9.59 1.22
C ALA A 136 12.46 -8.85 1.93
N TYR A 137 13.20 -7.95 1.24
CA TYR A 137 14.28 -7.18 1.85
C TYR A 137 13.77 -6.16 2.89
N PHE A 138 12.67 -5.47 2.59
CA PHE A 138 12.12 -4.46 3.51
C PHE A 138 11.33 -5.09 4.68
N GLU A 139 10.71 -6.25 4.49
CA GLU A 139 10.15 -7.04 5.60
C GLU A 139 11.27 -7.64 6.46
N SER A 140 12.32 -8.22 5.85
CA SER A 140 13.49 -8.76 6.56
C SER A 140 14.19 -7.68 7.40
N SER A 141 14.44 -6.50 6.83
CA SER A 141 15.04 -5.37 7.56
C SER A 141 14.11 -4.73 8.60
N SER A 142 12.81 -5.07 8.62
CA SER A 142 11.90 -4.68 9.70
C SER A 142 11.95 -5.65 10.90
N GLN A 143 12.49 -6.85 10.74
CA GLN A 143 12.64 -7.86 11.80
C GLN A 143 13.93 -7.70 12.62
N GLU A 144 14.91 -6.92 12.15
CA GLU A 144 16.22 -6.81 12.79
C GLU A 144 16.33 -5.66 13.82
N LYS A 145 15.19 -5.19 14.35
CA LYS A 145 15.14 -4.29 15.51
C LYS A 145 14.29 -4.87 16.63
N HIS A 146 14.84 -5.91 17.28
CA HIS A 146 14.55 -6.24 18.67
C HIS A 146 15.83 -6.66 19.39
#